data_AF-A0A1I0QRG5-F1
#
_entry.id   AF-A0A1I0QRG5-F1
#
_cell.length_a   1.000
_cell.length_b   1.000
_cell.length_c   1.000
_cell.angle_alpha   90.00
_cell.angle_beta   90.00
_cell.angle_gamma   90.00
#
_symmetry.space_group_name_H-M   'P 1'
#
loop_
_entity.id
_entity.type
_entity.pdbx_description
1 polymer ?
#
loop_
_entity_poly.entity_id
_entity_poly.type
_entity_poly.pdbx_seq_one_letter_code
_entity_poly.pdbx_strand_id
1 'polypeptide(L)'
;MKPQTRNSRKAETDTTDISPTQLFTAFAAKRRQHALAYLAQKPAAIQLGDLAEYIALKEDDPSYDRYQRILVDLHHNHLPHLRDARLVSYDVETELLELAVDRDVVAPYLRLAEREE
;
A
#
# COMPACT_ATOMS: atom_id res chain seq x y z
N MET A 1 -29.81 1.80 36.46
CA MET A 1 -28.42 2.26 36.31
C MET A 1 -28.06 2.18 34.83
N LYS A 2 -27.69 3.30 34.20
CA LYS A 2 -27.18 3.34 32.81
C LYS A 2 -25.73 3.82 32.89
N PRO A 3 -24.73 3.11 32.37
CA PRO A 3 -23.39 3.68 32.27
C PRO A 3 -23.37 4.70 31.13
N GLN A 4 -23.10 5.96 31.46
CA GLN A 4 -22.65 6.95 30.50
C GLN A 4 -21.16 6.73 30.29
N THR A 5 -20.76 6.25 29.11
CA THR A 5 -19.36 6.33 28.69
C THR A 5 -19.11 7.74 28.16
N ARG A 6 -18.63 8.59 29.05
CA ARG A 6 -18.12 9.93 28.75
C ARG A 6 -16.70 9.74 28.23
N ASN A 7 -16.50 9.72 26.92
CA ASN A 7 -15.14 9.80 26.37
C ASN A 7 -14.86 11.23 25.91
N SER A 8 -14.10 11.93 26.75
CA SER A 8 -13.62 13.29 26.53
C SER A 8 -12.54 13.28 25.44
N ARG A 9 -12.68 14.17 24.45
CA ARG A 9 -11.71 14.41 23.37
C ARG A 9 -10.42 15.07 23.88
N LYS A 10 -9.25 14.54 23.48
CA LYS A 10 -7.99 15.21 23.07
C LYS A 10 -6.89 14.12 23.01
N ALA A 11 -6.16 13.88 21.93
CA ALA A 11 -5.45 14.85 21.10
C ALA A 11 -5.55 14.55 19.58
N GLU A 12 -5.46 15.62 18.80
CA GLU A 12 -5.38 15.63 17.34
C GLU A 12 -4.09 14.98 16.85
N THR A 13 -4.19 13.71 16.46
CA THR A 13 -3.47 13.20 15.29
C THR A 13 -4.55 12.84 14.30
N ASP A 14 -4.60 13.55 13.19
CA ASP A 14 -5.43 13.22 12.02
C ASP A 14 -4.85 11.98 11.33
N THR A 15 -4.71 10.89 12.09
CA THR A 15 -4.48 9.55 11.55
C THR A 15 -5.75 9.21 10.81
N THR A 16 -5.65 9.34 9.49
CA THR A 16 -6.59 8.89 8.47
C THR A 16 -7.34 7.66 8.99
N ASP A 17 -8.64 7.78 9.23
CA ASP A 17 -9.48 6.71 9.78
C ASP A 17 -9.67 5.62 8.70
N ILE A 18 -8.61 4.87 8.43
CA ILE A 18 -8.61 3.75 7.48
C ILE A 18 -9.22 2.57 8.21
N SER A 19 -10.38 2.12 7.73
CA SER A 19 -11.07 1.02 8.36
C SER A 19 -10.25 -0.29 8.28
N PRO A 20 -10.39 -1.20 9.27
CA PRO A 20 -9.77 -2.52 9.19
C PRO A 20 -10.10 -3.25 7.88
N THR A 21 -11.33 -3.13 7.38
CA THR A 21 -11.76 -3.74 6.11
C THR A 21 -10.99 -3.21 4.90
N GLN A 22 -10.68 -1.90 4.88
CA GLN A 22 -9.86 -1.31 3.82
C GLN A 22 -8.43 -1.82 3.88
N LEU A 23 -7.84 -1.92 5.08
CA LEU A 23 -6.52 -2.52 5.28
C LEU A 23 -6.50 -3.99 4.86
N PHE A 24 -7.49 -4.80 5.27
CA PHE A 24 -7.58 -6.19 4.83
C PHE A 24 -7.68 -6.31 3.31
N THR A 25 -8.55 -5.52 2.67
CA THR A 25 -8.68 -5.52 1.20
C THR A 25 -7.36 -5.14 0.52
N ALA A 26 -6.68 -4.10 1.02
CA ALA A 26 -5.40 -3.67 0.50
C ALA A 26 -4.33 -4.76 0.61
N PHE A 27 -4.27 -5.48 1.73
CA PHE A 27 -3.28 -6.53 1.96
C PHE A 27 -3.66 -7.91 1.39
N ALA A 28 -4.86 -8.08 0.82
CA ALA A 28 -5.34 -9.38 0.34
C ALA A 28 -4.63 -9.96 -0.91
N ALA A 29 -3.76 -9.20 -1.59
CA ALA A 29 -3.02 -9.67 -2.76
C ALA A 29 -1.51 -9.49 -2.57
N LYS A 30 -0.72 -10.52 -2.89
CA LYS A 30 0.74 -10.51 -2.76
C LYS A 30 1.41 -9.29 -3.43
N ARG A 31 1.01 -8.94 -4.66
CA ARG A 31 1.55 -7.77 -5.36
C ARG A 31 1.25 -6.44 -4.66
N ARG A 32 0.10 -6.30 -3.99
CA ARG A 32 -0.21 -5.12 -3.16
C ARG A 32 0.65 -5.09 -1.90
N GLN A 33 0.91 -6.25 -1.28
CA GLN A 33 1.85 -6.35 -0.16
C GLN A 33 3.26 -5.96 -0.60
N HIS A 34 3.74 -6.46 -1.75
CA HIS A 34 5.03 -6.07 -2.32
C HIS A 34 5.12 -4.58 -2.62
N ALA A 35 4.06 -3.98 -3.17
CA ALA A 35 3.99 -2.54 -3.41
C ALA A 35 4.11 -1.73 -2.13
N LEU A 36 3.30 -2.06 -1.11
CA LEU A 36 3.35 -1.36 0.19
C LEU A 36 4.69 -1.58 0.89
N ALA A 37 5.27 -2.78 0.83
CA ALA A 37 6.59 -3.09 1.38
C ALA A 37 7.68 -2.25 0.70
N TYR A 38 7.62 -2.11 -0.62
CA TYR A 38 8.59 -1.34 -1.38
C TYR A 38 8.48 0.16 -1.08
N LEU A 39 7.26 0.71 -1.14
CA LEU A 39 7.00 2.13 -0.85
C LEU A 39 7.36 2.50 0.59
N ALA A 40 7.10 1.63 1.57
CA ALA A 40 7.46 1.84 2.97
C ALA A 40 8.98 1.97 3.22
N GLN A 41 9.81 1.57 2.26
CA GLN A 41 11.27 1.71 2.33
C GLN A 41 11.79 2.96 1.61
N LYS A 42 10.92 3.68 0.87
CA LYS A 42 11.31 4.83 0.06
C LYS A 42 11.02 6.12 0.80
N PRO A 43 11.99 7.06 0.89
CA PRO A 43 11.77 8.35 1.54
C PRO A 43 11.01 9.35 0.67
N ALA A 44 10.75 9.04 -0.61
CA ALA A 44 10.09 9.90 -1.58
C ALA A 44 9.36 9.06 -2.62
N ALA A 45 8.52 9.73 -3.43
CA ALA A 45 7.85 9.12 -4.58
C ALA A 45 8.83 8.45 -5.54
N ILE A 46 8.38 7.34 -6.13
CA ILE A 46 9.12 6.55 -7.12
C ILE A 46 8.35 6.50 -8.43
N GLN A 47 9.03 6.08 -9.50
CA GLN A 47 8.33 5.76 -10.74
C GLN A 47 7.55 4.46 -10.61
N LEU A 48 6.36 4.39 -11.22
CA LEU A 48 5.59 3.15 -11.28
C LEU A 48 6.37 2.00 -11.95
N GLY A 49 7.21 2.34 -12.94
CA GLY A 49 8.15 1.41 -13.55
C GLY A 49 9.08 0.76 -12.54
N ASP A 50 9.67 1.53 -11.62
CA ASP A 50 10.58 0.99 -10.60
C ASP A 50 9.89 -0.05 -9.71
N LEU A 51 8.60 0.16 -9.42
CA LEU A 51 7.81 -0.81 -8.67
C LEU A 51 7.55 -2.08 -9.50
N ALA A 52 7.21 -1.94 -10.78
CA ALA A 52 6.97 -3.09 -11.65
C ALA A 52 8.23 -3.95 -11.83
N GLU A 53 9.39 -3.31 -11.98
CA GLU A 53 10.69 -4.00 -12.04
C GLU A 53 11.01 -4.72 -10.73
N TYR A 54 10.82 -4.05 -9.59
CA TYR A 54 10.99 -4.66 -8.27
C TYR A 54 10.12 -5.92 -8.09
N ILE A 55 8.85 -5.86 -8.49
CA ILE A 55 7.94 -7.02 -8.40
C ILE A 55 8.38 -8.13 -9.36
N ALA A 56 8.82 -7.81 -10.57
CA ALA A 56 9.32 -8.81 -11.51
C ALA A 56 10.53 -9.58 -10.93
N LEU A 57 11.44 -8.87 -10.27
CA LEU A 57 12.56 -9.46 -9.53
C LEU A 57 12.10 -10.30 -8.33
N LYS A 58 11.09 -9.84 -7.59
CA LYS A 58 10.51 -10.59 -6.45
C LYS A 58 9.77 -11.86 -6.87
N GLU A 59 9.22 -11.90 -8.08
CA GLU A 59 8.53 -13.06 -8.64
C GLU A 59 9.48 -13.99 -9.42
N ASP A 60 10.80 -13.79 -9.28
CA ASP A 60 11.86 -14.57 -9.95
C ASP A 60 11.72 -14.61 -11.50
N ASP A 61 11.13 -13.57 -12.10
CA ASP A 61 10.93 -13.45 -13.55
C ASP A 61 11.24 -12.01 -14.02
N PRO A 62 12.53 -11.62 -14.10
CA PRO A 62 12.97 -10.28 -14.47
C PRO A 62 12.98 -10.06 -16.00
N SER A 63 12.01 -10.63 -16.72
CA SER A 63 11.88 -10.43 -18.17
C SER A 63 11.13 -9.14 -18.49
N TYR A 64 11.45 -8.53 -19.63
CA TYR A 64 10.75 -7.33 -20.10
C TYR A 64 9.26 -7.57 -20.31
N ASP A 65 8.88 -8.75 -20.82
CA ASP A 65 7.48 -9.15 -21.00
C ASP A 65 6.75 -9.25 -19.66
N ARG A 66 7.40 -9.81 -18.63
CA ARG A 66 6.82 -9.88 -17.28
C ARG A 66 6.67 -8.50 -16.66
N TYR A 67 7.71 -7.67 -16.77
CA TYR A 67 7.68 -6.27 -16.36
C TYR A 67 6.49 -5.52 -16.95
N GLN A 68 6.28 -5.59 -18.28
CA GLN A 68 5.15 -4.93 -18.95
C GLN A 68 3.79 -5.43 -18.44
N ARG A 69 3.64 -6.75 -18.24
CA ARG A 69 2.40 -7.32 -17.68
C ARG A 69 2.13 -6.84 -16.26
N ILE A 70 3.16 -6.78 -15.42
CA ILE A 70 3.04 -6.28 -14.05
C ILE A 70 2.67 -4.80 -14.06
N LEU A 71 3.29 -3.98 -14.92
CA LEU A 71 3.00 -2.56 -15.03
C LEU A 71 1.52 -2.30 -15.34
N VAL A 72 0.97 -3.01 -16.33
CA VAL A 72 -0.45 -2.93 -16.71
C VAL A 72 -1.36 -3.39 -15.55
N ASP A 73 -1.04 -4.51 -14.90
CA ASP A 73 -1.82 -5.03 -13.77
C ASP A 73 -1.76 -4.10 -12.54
N LEU A 74 -0.60 -3.50 -12.25
CA LEU A 74 -0.46 -2.47 -11.22
C LEU A 74 -1.41 -1.32 -11.48
N HIS A 75 -1.38 -0.77 -12.71
CA HIS A 75 -2.19 0.38 -13.08
C HIS A 75 -3.70 0.11 -12.98
N HIS A 76 -4.16 -1.03 -13.50
CA HIS A 76 -5.60 -1.30 -13.64
C HIS A 76 -6.24 -2.05 -12.47
N ASN A 77 -5.48 -2.79 -11.68
CA ASN A 77 -6.01 -3.68 -10.66
C ASN A 77 -5.48 -3.33 -9.27
N HIS A 78 -4.17 -3.19 -9.10
CA HIS A 78 -3.61 -3.04 -7.75
C HIS A 78 -3.67 -1.62 -7.20
N LEU A 79 -3.25 -0.62 -7.99
CA LEU A 79 -3.24 0.76 -7.55
C LEU A 79 -4.64 1.32 -7.25
N PRO A 80 -5.70 1.05 -8.04
CA PRO A 80 -7.05 1.51 -7.70
C PRO A 80 -7.47 1.07 -6.28
N HIS A 81 -7.27 -0.21 -5.93
CA HIS A 81 -7.60 -0.70 -4.60
C HIS A 81 -6.78 -0.07 -3.47
N LEU A 82 -5.49 0.19 -3.71
CA LEU A 82 -4.63 0.85 -2.72
C LEU A 82 -4.99 2.33 -2.54
N ARG A 83 -5.41 3.01 -3.62
CA ARG A 83 -5.90 4.39 -3.59
C ARG A 83 -7.25 4.51 -2.90
N ASP A 84 -8.17 3.59 -3.17
CA ASP A 84 -9.49 3.54 -2.51
C ASP A 84 -9.36 3.33 -0.98
N ALA A 85 -8.33 2.59 -0.57
CA ALA A 85 -7.94 2.43 0.83
C ALA A 85 -7.14 3.62 1.40
N ARG A 86 -6.81 4.62 0.57
CA ARG A 86 -5.99 5.80 0.89
C ARG A 86 -4.59 5.46 1.40
N LEU A 87 -4.02 4.33 0.97
CA LEU A 87 -2.68 3.90 1.38
C LEU A 87 -1.59 4.45 0.46
N VAL A 88 -1.92 4.73 -0.80
CA VAL A 88 -0.96 5.24 -1.79
C VAL A 88 -1.53 6.45 -2.51
N SER A 89 -0.64 7.33 -2.94
CA SER A 89 -0.93 8.41 -3.89
C SER A 89 -0.25 8.05 -5.21
N TYR A 90 -1.00 8.14 -6.30
CA TYR A 90 -0.51 7.87 -7.65
C TYR A 90 -0.95 8.98 -8.58
N ASP A 91 0.03 9.61 -9.22
CA ASP A 91 -0.16 10.60 -10.28
C ASP A 91 0.00 9.89 -11.63
N VAL A 92 -1.07 9.92 -12.43
CA VAL A 92 -1.12 9.26 -13.75
C VAL A 92 -0.31 10.04 -14.80
N GLU A 93 -0.17 11.35 -14.65
CA GLU A 93 0.53 12.19 -15.63
C GLU A 93 2.04 12.05 -15.48
N THR A 94 2.53 11.97 -14.24
CA THR A 94 3.96 11.87 -13.93
C THR A 94 4.42 10.44 -13.64
N GLU A 95 3.48 9.50 -13.54
CA GLU A 95 3.68 8.10 -13.11
C GLU A 95 4.35 7.95 -11.73
N LEU A 96 4.29 9.01 -10.91
CA LEU A 96 4.84 9.01 -9.57
C LEU A 96 3.91 8.34 -8.56
N LEU A 97 4.49 7.44 -7.77
CA LEU A 97 3.81 6.64 -6.75
C LEU A 97 4.50 6.80 -5.41
N GLU A 98 3.72 7.09 -4.37
CA GLU A 98 4.20 7.19 -2.99
C GLU A 98 3.21 6.63 -1.97
N LEU A 99 3.70 6.38 -0.75
CA LEU A 99 2.85 6.03 0.38
C LEU A 99 2.11 7.29 0.86
N ALA A 100 0.78 7.21 0.95
CA ALA A 100 -0.06 8.34 1.39
C ALA A 100 -0.28 8.39 2.90
N VAL A 101 0.26 7.41 3.63
CA VAL A 101 0.17 7.27 5.08
C VAL A 101 1.57 7.19 5.68
N ASP A 102 1.68 7.40 6.98
CA ASP A 102 2.91 7.08 7.69
C ASP A 102 3.22 5.57 7.54
N ARG A 103 4.49 5.25 7.34
CA ARG A 103 5.00 3.88 7.32
C ARG A 103 4.51 3.06 8.52
N ASP A 104 4.39 3.68 9.68
CA ASP A 104 3.97 3.02 10.92
C ASP A 104 2.53 2.48 10.86
N VAL A 105 1.70 2.99 9.95
CA VAL A 105 0.35 2.48 9.70
C VAL A 105 0.38 1.11 9.03
N VAL A 106 1.27 0.92 8.05
CA VAL A 106 1.35 -0.32 7.24
C VAL A 106 2.34 -1.34 7.80
N ALA A 107 3.34 -0.90 8.57
CA ALA A 107 4.40 -1.77 9.09
C ALA A 107 3.91 -2.96 9.94
N PRO A 108 2.88 -2.85 10.81
CA PRO A 108 2.35 -3.99 11.54
C PRO A 108 1.81 -5.09 10.61
N TYR A 109 1.12 -4.70 9.54
CA TYR A 109 0.49 -5.62 8.59
C TYR A 109 1.51 -6.27 7.66
N LEU A 110 2.53 -5.52 7.23
CA LEU A 110 3.65 -6.07 6.45
C LEU A 110 4.37 -7.19 7.21
N ARG A 111 4.64 -6.98 8.51
CA ARG A 111 5.23 -8.02 9.38
C ARG A 111 4.36 -9.26 9.56
N LEU A 112 3.04 -9.14 9.39
CA LEU A 112 2.14 -10.30 9.43
C LEU A 112 2.16 -11.05 8.10
N ALA A 113 2.15 -10.33 6.97
CA ALA A 113 2.23 -10.92 5.65
C ALA A 113 3.53 -11.70 5.42
N GLU A 114 4.66 -11.21 5.95
CA GLU A 114 5.97 -11.88 5.89
C GLU A 114 6.04 -13.22 6.65
N ARG A 115 5.09 -13.49 7.57
CA ARG A 115 5.08 -14.75 8.37
C ARG A 115 4.35 -15.89 7.68
N GLU A 116 3.63 -15.61 6.59
CA GLU A 116 2.87 -16.61 5.84
C GLU A 116 3.63 -17.16 4.61
N GLU A 117 4.88 -16.73 4.39
CA GLU A 117 5.81 -17.28 3.39
C GLU A 117 6.79 -18.28 4.00
#